data_AF-A0A392SC92-F1
#
_entry.id   AF-A0A392SC92-F1
#
_cell.length_a   1.000
_cell.length_b   1.000
_cell.length_c   1.000
_cell.angle_alpha   90.00
_cell.angle_beta   90.00
_cell.angle_gamma   90.00
#
_symmetry.space_group_name_H-M   'P 1'
#
loop_
_entity.id
_entity.type
_entity.pdbx_description
1 polymer ?
#
loop_
_entity_poly.entity_id
_entity_poly.type
_entity_poly.pdbx_seq_one_letter_code
_entity_poly.pdbx_strand_id
1 'polypeptide(L)'
;EQVSDFTTFAEDLQAYSWRLTNKEQHFMEAVIHLQGELASDAPFIEAVENAHSCHHEMVSTIFDQTMNLKENMRVHEELLNLAFAEEEAVSHRIKVLEDELNILH
;
A
#
# COMPACT_ATOMS: atom_id res chain seq x y z
N GLU A 1 23.09 -3.70 4.79
CA GLU A 1 24.32 -2.89 4.74
C GLU A 1 24.76 -2.39 6.11
N GLN A 2 23.99 -1.57 6.84
CA GLN A 2 24.51 -1.02 8.12
C GLN A 2 24.88 -2.07 9.20
N VAL A 3 24.04 -3.08 9.42
CA VAL A 3 24.34 -4.16 10.39
C VAL A 3 25.51 -5.03 9.92
N SER A 4 25.64 -5.26 8.62
CA SER A 4 26.79 -6.00 8.06
C SER A 4 28.09 -5.20 8.20
N ASP A 5 28.06 -3.90 7.94
CA ASP A 5 29.24 -3.02 8.08
C ASP A 5 29.70 -2.96 9.54
N PHE A 6 28.75 -2.90 10.49
CA PHE A 6 29.06 -2.94 11.92
C PHE A 6 29.57 -4.30 12.39
N THR A 7 29.08 -5.38 11.79
CA THR A 7 29.57 -6.75 12.04
C THR A 7 31.03 -6.88 11.60
N THR A 8 31.36 -6.44 10.38
CA THR A 8 32.74 -6.44 9.89
C THR A 8 33.67 -5.60 10.78
N PHE A 9 33.22 -4.43 11.22
CA PHE A 9 33.98 -3.62 12.17
C PHE A 9 34.24 -4.34 13.51
N ALA A 10 33.23 -5.00 14.08
CA ALA A 10 33.38 -5.72 15.34
C ALA A 10 34.35 -6.91 15.22
N GLU A 11 34.29 -7.64 14.10
CA GLU A 11 35.20 -8.73 13.77
C GLU A 11 36.65 -8.24 13.61
N ASP A 12 36.84 -7.15 12.86
CA ASP A 12 38.14 -6.51 12.68
C ASP A 12 38.73 -6.04 14.02
N LEU A 13 37.92 -5.40 14.87
CA LEU A 13 38.33 -4.94 16.19
C LEU A 13 38.76 -6.13 17.07
N GLN A 14 38.02 -7.23 17.03
CA GLN A 14 38.31 -8.46 17.77
C GLN A 14 39.63 -9.11 17.32
N ALA A 15 39.96 -9.06 16.03
CA ALA A 15 41.22 -9.58 15.49
C ALA A 15 42.47 -8.86 16.05
N TYR A 16 42.32 -7.61 16.51
CA TYR A 16 43.39 -6.84 17.16
C TYR A 16 43.44 -6.95 18.69
N SER A 17 42.60 -7.80 19.29
CA SER A 17 42.48 -7.96 20.75
C SER A 17 43.82 -8.14 21.49
N TRP A 18 44.77 -8.85 20.89
CA TRP A 18 46.09 -9.13 21.48
C TRP A 18 46.98 -7.89 21.68
N ARG A 19 46.66 -6.75 21.06
CA ARG A 19 47.41 -5.49 21.17
C ARG A 19 46.76 -4.49 22.12
N LEU A 20 45.57 -4.78 22.62
CA LEU A 20 44.76 -3.82 23.35
C LEU A 20 45.24 -3.70 24.80
N THR A 21 45.18 -2.47 25.31
CA THR A 21 45.24 -2.20 26.75
C THR A 21 43.93 -2.63 27.42
N ASN A 22 43.94 -2.77 28.75
CA ASN A 22 42.74 -3.14 29.51
C ASN A 22 41.53 -2.23 29.22
N LYS A 23 41.75 -0.91 29.02
CA LYS A 23 40.66 0.03 28.72
C LYS A 23 40.08 -0.20 27.33
N GLU A 24 40.94 -0.42 26.34
CA GLU A 24 40.53 -0.70 24.96
C GLU A 24 39.83 -2.06 24.85
N GLN A 25 40.23 -3.04 25.67
CA GLN A 25 39.57 -4.34 25.72
C GLN A 25 38.13 -4.26 26.25
N HIS A 26 37.89 -3.49 27.32
CA HIS A 26 36.51 -3.26 27.80
C HIS A 26 35.64 -2.55 26.76
N PHE A 27 36.22 -1.61 26.00
CA PHE A 27 35.52 -0.96 24.90
C PHE A 27 35.16 -1.95 23.80
N MET A 28 36.10 -2.81 23.39
CA MET A 28 35.86 -3.85 22.39
C MET A 28 34.76 -4.82 22.85
N GLU A 29 34.78 -5.26 24.10
CA GLU A 29 33.73 -6.14 24.66
C GLU A 29 32.35 -5.49 24.60
N ALA A 30 32.25 -4.19 24.92
CA ALA A 30 31.00 -3.44 24.80
C ALA A 30 30.53 -3.31 23.34
N VAL A 31 31.45 -3.10 22.39
CA VAL A 31 31.14 -3.05 20.95
C VAL A 31 30.63 -4.39 20.44
N ILE A 32 31.29 -5.50 20.79
CA ILE A 32 30.87 -6.85 20.39
C ILE A 32 29.50 -7.19 20.97
N HIS A 33 29.26 -6.84 22.24
CA HIS A 33 27.95 -7.05 22.87
C HIS A 33 26.84 -6.28 22.14
N LEU A 34 27.06 -4.99 21.87
CA LEU A 34 26.10 -4.15 21.14
C LEU A 34 25.85 -4.68 19.72
N GLN A 35 26.90 -5.12 19.03
CA GLN A 35 26.76 -5.73 17.70
C GLN A 35 25.90 -6.99 17.76
N GLY A 36 26.09 -7.83 18.78
CA GLY A 36 25.28 -9.03 19.00
C GLY A 36 23.80 -8.72 19.21
N GLU A 37 23.47 -7.72 20.02
CA GLU A 37 22.08 -7.27 20.23
C GLU A 37 21.45 -6.72 18.95
N LEU A 38 22.18 -5.87 18.22
CA LEU A 38 21.69 -5.30 16.95
C LEU A 38 21.49 -6.39 15.88
N ALA A 39 22.41 -7.36 15.81
CA ALA A 39 22.31 -8.48 14.88
C ALA A 39 21.15 -9.42 15.24
N SER A 40 20.82 -9.60 16.52
CA SER A 40 19.67 -10.40 16.93
C SER A 40 18.34 -9.74 16.64
N ASP A 41 18.28 -8.40 16.71
CA ASP A 41 17.05 -7.64 16.48
C ASP A 41 16.76 -7.41 15.00
N ALA A 42 17.81 -7.38 14.16
CA ALA A 42 17.70 -7.09 12.73
C ALA A 42 16.66 -7.95 11.98
N PRO A 43 16.59 -9.29 12.14
CA PRO A 43 15.59 -10.10 11.46
C PRO A 43 14.14 -9.75 11.86
N PHE A 44 13.91 -9.38 13.13
CA PHE A 44 12.59 -8.99 13.60
C PHE A 44 12.19 -7.63 13.03
N ILE A 45 13.11 -6.65 13.05
CA ILE A 45 12.88 -5.31 12.48
C ILE A 45 12.56 -5.44 10.98
N GLU A 46 13.36 -6.20 10.22
CA GLU A 46 13.13 -6.44 8.81
C GLU A 46 11.77 -7.12 8.55
N ALA A 47 11.40 -8.12 9.36
CA ALA A 47 10.11 -8.78 9.23
C ALA A 47 8.94 -7.82 9.46
N VAL A 48 9.05 -6.92 10.45
CA VAL A 48 8.03 -5.90 10.74
C VAL A 48 7.95 -4.86 9.64
N GLU A 49 9.08 -4.36 9.14
CA GLU A 49 9.13 -3.39 8.05
C GLU A 49 8.55 -3.97 6.75
N ASN A 50 8.89 -5.22 6.43
CA ASN A 50 8.35 -5.93 5.28
C ASN A 50 6.84 -6.16 5.41
N ALA A 51 6.36 -6.57 6.59
CA ALA A 51 4.93 -6.74 6.86
C ALA A 51 4.18 -5.41 6.73
N HIS A 52 4.75 -4.32 7.25
CA HIS A 52 4.18 -2.97 7.13
C HIS A 52 4.12 -2.52 5.67
N SER A 53 5.20 -2.70 4.90
CA SER A 53 5.25 -2.35 3.47
C SER A 53 4.21 -3.13 2.67
N CYS A 54 4.15 -4.46 2.86
CA CYS A 54 3.17 -5.33 2.21
C CYS A 54 1.73 -4.90 2.55
N HIS A 55 1.44 -4.66 3.83
CA HIS A 55 0.12 -4.21 4.26
C HIS A 55 -0.24 -2.84 3.65
N HIS A 56 0.70 -1.90 3.60
CA HIS A 56 0.49 -0.59 3.00
C HIS A 56 0.17 -0.66 1.50
N GLU A 57 0.89 -1.50 0.75
CA GLU A 57 0.64 -1.74 -0.67
C GLU A 57 -0.74 -2.36 -0.91
N MET A 58 -1.11 -3.37 -0.13
CA MET A 58 -2.43 -4.01 -0.21
C MET A 58 -3.56 -3.02 0.08
N VAL A 59 -3.45 -2.25 1.15
CA VAL A 59 -4.48 -1.26 1.53
C VAL A 59 -4.62 -0.18 0.46
N SER A 60 -3.50 0.32 -0.07
CA SER A 60 -3.53 1.32 -1.14
C SER A 60 -4.21 0.78 -2.39
N THR A 61 -3.88 -0.46 -2.79
CA THR A 61 -4.51 -1.11 -3.95
C THR A 61 -6.02 -1.30 -3.77
N ILE A 62 -6.46 -1.79 -2.60
CA ILE A 62 -7.89 -1.99 -2.31
C ILE A 62 -8.61 -0.65 -2.28
N PHE A 63 -7.98 0.39 -1.74
CA PHE A 63 -8.53 1.73 -1.72
C PHE A 63 -8.77 2.25 -3.14
N ASP A 64 -7.77 2.17 -4.02
CA ASP A 64 -7.88 2.60 -5.42
C ASP A 64 -8.96 1.81 -6.17
N GLN A 65 -9.01 0.48 -5.98
CA GLN A 65 -10.07 -0.36 -6.55
C GLN A 65 -11.46 0.06 -6.08
N THR A 66 -11.62 0.36 -4.79
CA THR A 66 -12.89 0.80 -4.21
C THR A 66 -13.32 2.15 -4.78
N MET A 67 -12.39 3.08 -4.91
CA MET A 67 -12.66 4.40 -5.49
C MET A 67 -13.05 4.30 -6.97
N ASN A 68 -12.36 3.47 -7.75
CA ASN A 68 -12.72 3.19 -9.15
C ASN A 68 -14.09 2.55 -9.28
N LEU A 69 -14.42 1.57 -8.42
CA LEU A 69 -15.74 0.94 -8.42
C LEU A 69 -16.85 1.96 -8.10
N LYS A 70 -16.64 2.81 -7.10
CA LYS A 70 -17.59 3.87 -6.74
C LYS A 70 -17.82 4.84 -7.90
N GLU A 71 -16.77 5.22 -8.60
CA GLU A 71 -16.86 6.07 -9.79
C GLU A 71 -17.67 5.39 -10.90
N ASN A 72 -17.38 4.13 -11.20
CA ASN A 72 -18.13 3.34 -12.19
C ASN A 72 -19.62 3.24 -11.84
N MET A 73 -19.94 3.02 -10.57
CA MET A 73 -21.33 2.99 -10.09
C MET A 73 -22.03 4.33 -10.33
N ARG A 74 -21.37 5.46 -10.04
CA ARG A 74 -21.92 6.79 -10.31
C ARG A 74 -22.21 7.00 -11.80
N VAL A 75 -21.27 6.63 -12.67
CA VAL A 75 -21.45 6.74 -14.12
C VAL A 75 -22.62 5.86 -14.59
N HIS A 76 -22.75 4.64 -14.07
CA HIS A 76 -23.87 3.77 -14.41
C HIS A 76 -25.22 4.32 -13.93
N GLU A 77 -25.28 4.95 -12.75
CA GLU A 77 -26.47 5.64 -12.27
C GLU A 77 -26.86 6.80 -13.18
N GLU A 78 -25.90 7.62 -13.61
CA GLU A 78 -26.13 8.72 -14.55
C GLU A 78 -26.65 8.23 -15.92
N LEU A 79 -26.07 7.15 -16.45
CA LEU A 79 -26.52 6.52 -17.70
C LEU A 79 -27.94 5.97 -17.57
N LEU A 80 -28.29 5.35 -16.44
CA LEU A 80 -29.62 4.83 -16.20
C LEU A 80 -30.66 5.96 -16.12
N ASN A 81 -30.32 7.06 -15.44
CA ASN A 81 -31.17 8.25 -15.38
C ASN A 81 -31.42 8.84 -16.77
N LEU A 82 -30.39 8.89 -17.62
CA LEU A 82 -30.53 9.36 -19.00
C LEU A 82 -31.44 8.43 -19.82
N ALA A 83 -31.27 7.11 -19.69
CA ALA A 83 -32.10 6.13 -20.39
C ALA A 83 -33.58 6.25 -20.00
N PHE A 84 -33.89 6.45 -18.71
CA PHE A 84 -35.28 6.67 -18.28
C PHE A 84 -35.87 7.98 -18.80
N ALA A 85 -35.09 9.07 -18.82
CA ALA A 85 -35.54 10.33 -19.40
C ALA A 85 -35.83 10.19 -20.91
N GLU A 86 -35.01 9.43 -21.64
CA GLU A 86 -35.24 9.13 -23.05
C GLU A 86 -36.49 8.25 -23.26
N GLU A 87 -36.66 7.19 -22.47
CA GLU A 87 -37.84 6.32 -22.52
C GLU A 87 -39.13 7.10 -22.27
N GLU A 88 -39.12 8.01 -21.28
CA GLU A 88 -40.24 8.88 -20.99
C GLU A 88 -40.53 9.81 -22.17
N ALA A 89 -39.52 10.46 -22.75
CA ALA A 89 -39.68 11.33 -23.90
C ALA A 89 -40.24 10.59 -25.14
N VAL A 90 -39.77 9.37 -25.40
CA VAL A 90 -40.27 8.52 -26.48
C VAL A 90 -41.72 8.11 -26.21
N SER A 91 -42.05 7.69 -24.99
CA SER A 91 -43.41 7.31 -24.59
C SER A 91 -44.39 8.47 -24.76
N HIS A 92 -44.01 9.69 -24.36
CA HIS A 92 -44.80 10.89 -24.59
C HIS A 92 -45.04 11.14 -26.08
N ARG A 93 -43.99 10.98 -26.91
CA ARG A 93 -44.10 11.21 -28.35
C ARG A 93 -44.98 10.17 -29.05
N ILE A 94 -44.92 8.90 -28.63
CA ILE A 94 -45.82 7.85 -29.13
C ILE A 94 -47.27 8.24 -28.85
N LYS A 95 -47.57 8.64 -27.61
CA LYS A 95 -48.94 9.04 -27.22
C LYS A 95 -49.46 10.20 -28.05
N VAL A 96 -48.65 11.24 -28.27
CA VAL A 96 -49.03 12.38 -29.12
C VAL A 96 -49.38 11.91 -30.53
N LEU A 97 -48.57 11.04 -31.13
CA LEU A 97 -48.83 10.50 -32.47
C LEU A 97 -50.07 9.61 -32.52
N GLU A 98 -50.35 8.82 -31.48
CA GLU A 98 -51.57 8.03 -31.35
C GLU A 98 -52.82 8.92 -31.28
N ASP A 99 -52.77 9.99 -30.47
CA ASP A 99 -53.85 10.96 -30.34
C ASP A 99 -54.10 11.70 -31.68
N GLU A 100 -53.04 12.11 -32.40
CA GLU A 100 -53.15 12.72 -33.72
C GLU A 100 -53.77 11.78 -34.76
N LEU A 101 -53.39 10.49 -34.75
CA LEU A 101 -53.94 9.49 -35.65
C LEU A 101 -55.44 9.25 -35.40
N ASN A 102 -55.85 9.24 -34.13
CA ASN A 102 -57.25 9.06 -33.74
C ASN A 102 -58.15 10.24 -34.14
N ILE A 103 -57.58 11.45 -34.35
CA ILE A 103 -58.34 12.61 -34.84
C ILE A 103 -58.57 12.54 -36.36
N LEU A 104 -57.68 11.84 -37.09
CA LEU A 104 -57.72 11.73 -38.54
C LEU A 104 -58.61 10.59 -39.07
N HIS A 105 -59.01 9.65 -38.22
CA HIS A 105 -59.97 8.57 -38.52
C HIS A 105 -61.35 8.85 -37.91
#